data_AF-A0A101J9H2-F1
#
_entry.id   AF-A0A101J9H2-F1
#
_cell.length_a   1.000
_cell.length_b   1.000
_cell.length_c   1.000
_cell.angle_alpha   90.00
_cell.angle_beta   90.00
_cell.angle_gamma   90.00
#
_symmetry.space_group_name_H-M   'P 1'
#
loop_
_entity.id
_entity.type
_entity.pdbx_description
1 polymer ?
#
loop_
_entity_poly.entity_id
_entity_poly.type
_entity_poly.pdbx_seq_one_letter_code
_entity_poly.pdbx_strand_id
1 'polypeptide(L)'
;MSDFRFDFNQADATLYDMNQINTRIKSALTDMEQSVERSMADWTGAAREQYTVSKQVWDQSANEMSTYLDQARSTLLQISDNYGTTEQRQASIWNDVRGG
;
A
#
# COMPACT_ATOMS: atom_id res chain seq x y z
N MET A 1 22.03 24.80 1.25
CA MET A 1 21.57 23.41 1.43
C MET A 1 20.08 23.43 1.19
N SER A 2 19.61 22.81 0.11
CA SER A 2 18.18 22.62 -0.11
C SER A 2 17.66 21.72 1.00
N ASP A 3 16.78 22.25 1.84
CA ASP A 3 16.12 21.51 2.90
C ASP A 3 15.15 20.52 2.25
N PHE A 4 15.58 19.25 2.11
CA PHE A 4 14.71 18.17 1.66
C PHE A 4 13.81 17.78 2.83
N ARG A 5 12.72 18.51 3.01
CA ARG A 5 11.67 18.17 3.98
C ARG A 5 10.79 17.09 3.37
N PHE A 6 10.70 15.94 4.03
CA PHE A 6 9.79 14.87 3.64
C PHE A 6 8.33 15.35 3.84
N ASP A 7 7.48 15.23 2.82
CA ASP A 7 6.06 15.59 2.91
C ASP A 7 5.21 14.39 3.33
N PHE A 8 4.95 14.31 4.64
CA PHE A 8 4.14 13.25 5.23
C PHE A 8 2.68 13.29 4.76
N ASN A 9 2.12 14.48 4.51
CA ASN A 9 0.73 14.60 4.09
C ASN A 9 0.54 14.01 2.69
N GLN A 10 1.47 14.28 1.78
CA GLN A 10 1.45 13.72 0.44
C GLN A 10 1.64 12.20 0.46
N ALA A 11 2.53 11.70 1.31
CA ALA A 11 2.77 10.26 1.45
C ALA A 11 1.53 9.51 1.99
N ASP A 12 0.87 10.06 3.02
CA ASP A 12 -0.37 9.49 3.57
C ASP A 12 -1.52 9.51 2.55
N ALA A 13 -1.66 10.59 1.79
CA ALA A 13 -2.65 10.68 0.72
C ALA A 13 -2.42 9.60 -0.35
N THR A 14 -1.18 9.39 -0.76
CA THR A 14 -0.84 8.34 -1.74
C THR A 14 -1.14 6.94 -1.19
N LEU A 15 -0.82 6.64 0.07
CA LEU A 15 -1.17 5.34 0.67
C LEU A 15 -2.68 5.13 0.76
N TYR A 16 -3.44 6.18 1.07
CA TYR A 16 -4.90 6.14 1.08
C TYR A 16 -5.45 5.80 -0.30
N ASP A 17 -5.00 6.51 -1.34
CA ASP A 17 -5.42 6.29 -2.71
C ASP A 17 -5.09 4.87 -3.19
N MET A 18 -3.89 4.38 -2.89
CA MET A 18 -3.49 3.02 -3.24
C MET A 18 -4.36 1.96 -2.53
N ASN A 19 -4.72 2.18 -1.26
CA ASN A 19 -5.64 1.29 -0.56
C ASN A 19 -7.05 1.29 -1.18
N GLN A 20 -7.55 2.45 -1.61
CA GLN A 20 -8.82 2.54 -2.34
C GLN A 20 -8.76 1.79 -3.67
N ILE A 21 -7.68 1.96 -4.44
CA ILE A 21 -7.45 1.25 -5.70
C ILE A 21 -7.40 -0.26 -5.46
N ASN A 22 -6.67 -0.74 -4.46
CA ASN A 22 -6.59 -2.16 -4.14
C ASN A 22 -7.97 -2.74 -3.76
N THR A 23 -8.78 -1.99 -3.02
CA THR A 23 -10.16 -2.38 -2.70
C THR A 23 -11.01 -2.52 -3.97
N ARG A 24 -10.91 -1.56 -4.90
CA ARG A 24 -11.62 -1.62 -6.19
C ARG A 24 -11.16 -2.80 -7.04
N ILE A 25 -9.86 -3.11 -7.05
CA ILE A 25 -9.31 -4.28 -7.75
C ILE A 25 -9.95 -5.57 -7.20
N LYS A 26 -9.96 -5.74 -5.88
CA LYS A 26 -10.58 -6.91 -5.23
C LYS A 26 -12.07 -7.03 -5.57
N SER A 27 -12.82 -5.93 -5.53
CA SER A 27 -14.23 -5.94 -5.95
C SER A 27 -14.40 -6.35 -7.42
N ALA A 28 -13.60 -5.79 -8.33
CA ALA A 28 -13.67 -6.14 -9.75
C ALA A 28 -13.34 -7.62 -10.01
N LEU A 29 -12.36 -8.19 -9.28
CA LEU A 29 -12.04 -9.62 -9.35
C LEU A 29 -13.21 -10.49 -8.87
N THR A 30 -13.85 -10.12 -7.77
CA THR A 30 -15.04 -10.82 -7.25
C THR A 30 -16.21 -10.75 -8.24
N ASP A 31 -16.48 -9.57 -8.80
CA ASP A 31 -17.58 -9.40 -9.77
C ASP A 31 -17.33 -10.20 -11.05
N MET A 32 -16.07 -10.20 -11.53
CA MET A 32 -15.65 -11.02 -12.66
C MET A 32 -15.81 -12.51 -12.34
N GLU A 33 -15.41 -12.97 -11.15
CA GLU A 33 -15.57 -14.35 -10.74
C GLU A 33 -17.04 -14.78 -10.78
N GLN A 34 -17.93 -14.00 -10.19
CA GLN A 34 -19.36 -14.28 -10.21
C GLN A 34 -19.93 -14.31 -11.64
N SER A 35 -19.41 -13.47 -12.53
CA SER A 35 -19.81 -13.47 -13.95
C SER A 35 -19.33 -14.73 -14.66
N VAL A 36 -18.07 -15.13 -14.43
CA VAL A 36 -17.48 -16.34 -15.02
C VAL A 36 -18.21 -17.58 -14.53
N GLU A 37 -18.44 -17.71 -13.22
CA GLU A 37 -19.13 -18.86 -12.62
C GLU A 37 -20.51 -19.13 -13.24
N ARG A 38 -21.25 -18.07 -13.61
CA ARG A 38 -22.56 -18.19 -14.28
C ARG A 38 -22.47 -18.79 -15.69
N SER A 39 -21.36 -18.59 -16.39
CA SER A 39 -21.14 -19.11 -17.74
C SER A 39 -20.23 -20.34 -17.78
N MET A 40 -19.73 -20.79 -16.61
CA MET A 40 -18.70 -21.83 -16.52
C MET A 40 -19.18 -23.21 -16.99
N ALA A 41 -20.50 -23.42 -17.06
CA ALA A 41 -21.09 -24.63 -17.63
C ALA A 41 -20.85 -24.76 -19.14
N ASP A 42 -20.68 -23.64 -19.85
CA ASP A 42 -20.47 -23.60 -21.31
C ASP A 42 -19.00 -23.60 -21.70
N TRP A 43 -18.09 -23.53 -20.72
CA TRP A 43 -16.65 -23.45 -20.96
C TRP A 43 -16.04 -24.83 -21.17
N THR A 44 -15.13 -24.94 -22.13
CA THR A 44 -14.35 -26.15 -22.36
C THR A 44 -13.28 -26.33 -21.29
N GLY A 45 -12.81 -27.57 -21.07
CA GLY A 45 -11.86 -27.91 -20.00
C GLY A 45 -10.60 -27.04 -19.96
N ALA A 46 -9.99 -26.78 -21.12
CA ALA A 46 -8.79 -25.94 -21.21
C ALA A 46 -9.03 -24.46 -20.81
N ALA A 47 -10.21 -23.91 -21.14
CA ALA A 47 -10.56 -22.54 -20.75
C ALA A 47 -10.75 -22.43 -19.23
N ARG A 48 -11.36 -23.44 -18.62
CA ARG A 48 -11.56 -23.52 -17.17
C ARG A 48 -10.23 -23.64 -16.42
N GLU A 49 -9.32 -24.49 -16.89
CA GLU A 49 -7.97 -24.63 -16.32
C GLU A 49 -7.19 -23.32 -16.39
N GLN A 50 -7.15 -22.67 -17.55
CA GLN A 50 -6.45 -21.40 -17.71
C GLN A 50 -7.04 -20.30 -16.82
N TYR A 51 -8.37 -20.26 -16.66
CA TYR A 51 -9.01 -19.34 -15.74
C TYR A 51 -8.63 -19.60 -14.29
N THR A 52 -8.60 -20.85 -13.84
CA THR A 52 -8.16 -21.19 -12.48
C THR A 52 -6.73 -20.70 -12.22
N VAL A 53 -5.82 -20.89 -13.18
CA VAL A 53 -4.44 -20.38 -13.09
C VAL A 53 -4.41 -18.86 -13.01
N SER A 54 -5.10 -18.17 -13.93
CA SER A 54 -5.15 -16.71 -13.94
C SER A 54 -5.75 -16.13 -12.66
N LYS A 55 -6.83 -16.75 -12.16
CA LYS A 55 -7.49 -16.37 -10.92
C LYS A 55 -6.51 -16.41 -9.74
N GLN A 56 -5.76 -17.49 -9.61
CA GLN A 56 -4.79 -17.62 -8.53
C GLN A 56 -3.73 -16.51 -8.56
N VAL A 57 -3.24 -16.15 -9.75
CA VAL A 57 -2.26 -15.06 -9.92
C VAL A 57 -2.86 -13.71 -9.54
N TRP A 58 -4.10 -13.43 -9.94
CA TRP A 58 -4.78 -12.18 -9.60
C TRP A 58 -5.05 -12.05 -8.10
N ASP A 59 -5.55 -13.12 -7.48
CA ASP A 59 -5.83 -13.16 -6.04
C ASP A 59 -4.54 -12.97 -5.24
N GLN A 60 -3.46 -13.64 -5.65
CA GLN A 60 -2.15 -13.47 -5.04
C GLN A 60 -1.65 -12.03 -5.15
N SER A 61 -1.69 -11.44 -6.36
CA SER A 61 -1.23 -10.07 -6.61
C SER A 61 -2.03 -9.04 -5.79
N ALA A 62 -3.34 -9.24 -5.67
CA ALA A 62 -4.21 -8.36 -4.87
C ALA A 62 -3.93 -8.45 -3.36
N ASN A 63 -3.47 -9.61 -2.89
CA ASN A 63 -3.06 -9.79 -1.50
C ASN A 63 -1.67 -9.21 -1.23
N GLU A 64 -0.72 -9.40 -2.15
CA GLU A 64 0.62 -8.80 -2.05
C GLU A 64 0.55 -7.27 -1.99
N MET A 65 -0.34 -6.65 -2.76
CA MET A 65 -0.58 -5.20 -2.68
C MET A 65 -1.02 -4.75 -1.28
N SER A 66 -1.88 -5.52 -0.59
CA SER A 66 -2.21 -5.22 0.81
C SER A 66 -0.98 -5.28 1.71
N THR A 67 -0.14 -6.30 1.56
CA THR A 67 1.08 -6.45 2.35
C THR A 67 2.05 -5.29 2.13
N TYR A 68 2.27 -4.87 0.89
CA TYR A 68 3.15 -3.74 0.59
C TYR A 68 2.62 -2.42 1.13
N LEU A 69 1.30 -2.22 1.15
CA LEU A 69 0.71 -1.01 1.74
C LEU A 69 0.90 -0.96 3.26
N ASP A 70 0.77 -2.09 3.94
CA ASP A 70 1.03 -2.17 5.38
C ASP A 70 2.51 -1.93 5.71
N GLN A 71 3.41 -2.50 4.90
CA GLN A 71 4.86 -2.25 5.03
C GLN A 71 5.18 -0.78 4.80
N ALA A 72 4.64 -0.17 3.73
CA ALA A 72 4.85 1.24 3.43
C ALA A 72 4.35 2.15 4.56
N ARG A 73 3.17 1.85 5.12
CA ARG A 73 2.64 2.58 6.30
C ARG A 73 3.58 2.47 7.50
N SER A 74 4.07 1.27 7.80
CA SER A 74 5.04 1.05 8.88
C SER A 74 6.32 1.85 8.66
N THR A 75 6.84 1.86 7.43
CA THR A 75 8.03 2.66 7.07
C THR A 75 7.78 4.16 7.23
N LEU A 76 6.61 4.68 6.83
CA LEU A 76 6.28 6.10 7.02
C LEU A 76 6.23 6.48 8.51
N LEU A 77 5.65 5.63 9.35
CA LEU A 77 5.63 5.85 10.81
C LEU A 77 7.04 5.88 11.39
N GLN A 78 7.91 4.95 10.99
CA GLN A 78 9.31 4.94 11.42
C GLN A 78 10.07 6.19 10.97
N ILE A 79 9.81 6.68 9.76
CA ILE A 79 10.41 7.93 9.26
C ILE A 79 9.92 9.10 10.12
N SER A 80 8.62 9.17 10.42
CA SER A 80 8.04 10.23 11.27
C SER A 80 8.67 10.26 12.65
N ASP A 81 8.78 9.11 13.32
CA ASP A 81 9.39 9.01 14.66
C ASP A 81 10.86 9.44 14.66
N ASN A 82 11.62 9.05 13.62
CA ASN A 82 13.02 9.44 13.47
C ASN A 82 13.19 10.95 13.20
N TYR A 83 12.31 11.56 12.41
CA TYR A 83 12.33 13.01 12.17
C TYR A 83 11.97 13.79 13.45
N GLY A 84 10.91 13.41 14.15
CA GLY A 84 10.49 14.07 15.39
C GLY A 84 11.55 14.01 16.49
N THR A 85 12.16 12.85 16.69
CA THR A 85 13.25 12.67 17.68
C THR A 85 14.51 13.43 17.30
N THR A 86 14.85 13.51 16.01
CA THR A 86 16.02 14.26 15.54
C THR A 86 15.83 15.76 15.70
N GLU A 87 14.71 16.33 15.27
CA GLU A 87 14.44 17.76 15.42
C GLU A 87 14.38 18.16 16.91
N GLN A 88 13.71 17.38 17.76
CA GLN A 88 13.68 17.63 19.21
C GLN A 88 15.08 17.58 19.83
N ARG A 89 15.92 16.60 19.48
CA ARG A 89 17.29 16.50 20.00
C ARG A 89 18.14 17.70 19.60
N GLN A 90 18.04 18.13 18.33
CA GLN A 90 18.76 19.30 17.85
C GLN A 90 18.28 20.57 18.56
N ALA A 91 16.96 20.76 18.70
CA ALA A 91 16.39 21.89 19.42
C ALA A 91 16.88 21.96 20.87
N SER A 92 16.95 20.82 21.57
CA SER A 92 17.48 20.74 22.94
C SER A 92 18.96 21.13 23.02
N ILE A 93 19.81 20.67 22.09
CA ILE A 93 21.23 21.03 22.04
C ILE A 93 21.40 22.54 21.80
N TRP A 94 20.63 23.12 20.87
CA TRP A 94 20.70 24.56 20.60
C TRP A 94 20.20 25.43 21.76
N ASN A 95 19.22 24.94 22.53
CA ASN A 95 18.71 25.65 23.70
C ASN A 95 19.71 25.60 24.86
N ASP A 96 20.37 24.45 25.06
CA ASP A 96 21.46 24.28 26.03
C ASP A 96 22.65 25.19 25.72
N VAL A 97 23.03 25.31 24.44
CA VAL A 97 24.14 26.17 24.00
C VAL A 97 23.82 27.68 24.11
N ARG A 98 22.55 28.09 24.08
CA ARG A 98 22.14 29.51 24.25
C ARG A 98 21.78 29.90 25.68
N GLY A 99 21.64 28.93 26.59
CA GLY A 99 21.32 29.14 28.00
C GLY A 99 22.53 29.24 28.94
N GLY A 100 23.76 29.18 28.40
CA GLY A 100 25.02 29.28 29.14
C GLY A 100 25.79 30.58 28.88
#